data_AF-A0A7K9AB61-F1
#
_entry.id   AF-A0A7K9AB61-F1
#
_cell.length_a   1.000
_cell.length_b   1.000
_cell.length_c   1.000
_cell.angle_alpha   90.00
_cell.angle_beta   90.00
_cell.angle_gamma   90.00
#
_symmetry.space_group_name_H-M   'P 1'
#
loop_
_entity.id
_entity.type
_entity.pdbx_description
1 polymer ?
#
loop_
_entity_poly.entity_id
_entity_poly.type
_entity_poly.pdbx_seq_one_letter_code
_entity_poly.pdbx_strand_id
1 'polypeptide(L)'
;FSGVLAQDVLRALLELQERLAGIEAWAPRAGRNVTLRDVCYAPLNPAAPALGDCCVNSVTQYFQNNRSHLALTALQDGGHLTGTVDWHDHLIYCVNSPLSFKDITALELSCMAEYGGP
;
A
#
# COMPACT_ATOMS: atom_id res chain seq x y z
N PHE A 1 -7.24 -5.56 18.09
CA PHE A 1 -6.55 -4.44 17.43
C PHE A 1 -7.00 -3.11 18.03
N SER A 2 -6.16 -2.07 17.96
CA SER A 2 -6.57 -0.70 18.33
C SER A 2 -7.57 -0.16 17.30
N GLY A 3 -8.51 0.70 17.72
CA GLY A 3 -9.51 1.31 16.83
C GLY A 3 -8.90 2.16 15.71
N VAL A 4 -7.67 2.65 15.87
CA VAL A 4 -6.95 3.36 14.80
C VAL A 4 -6.63 2.49 13.59
N LEU A 5 -6.61 1.16 13.79
CA LEU A 5 -6.39 0.17 12.73
C LEU A 5 -7.72 -0.41 12.20
N ALA A 6 -8.88 0.13 12.58
CA ALA A 6 -10.14 -0.37 12.03
C ALA A 6 -10.15 -0.25 10.49
N GLN A 7 -10.71 -1.24 9.80
CA GLN A 7 -10.61 -1.35 8.35
C GLN A 7 -11.25 -0.15 7.60
N ASP A 8 -12.29 0.45 8.18
CA ASP A 8 -12.92 1.67 7.69
C ASP A 8 -12.01 2.90 7.82
N VAL A 9 -11.24 3.00 8.90
CA VAL A 9 -10.19 4.01 9.08
C VAL A 9 -9.08 3.83 8.05
N LEU A 10 -8.61 2.60 7.84
CA LEU A 10 -7.58 2.30 6.82
C LEU A 10 -8.07 2.61 5.42
N ARG A 11 -9.35 2.35 5.13
CA ARG A 11 -9.99 2.73 3.87
C ARG A 11 -10.02 4.24 3.70
N ALA A 12 -10.49 4.98 4.71
CA ALA A 12 -10.52 6.44 4.71
C ALA A 12 -9.12 7.05 4.50
N LEU A 13 -8.10 6.48 5.15
CA LEU A 13 -6.70 6.87 4.96
C LEU A 13 -6.25 6.65 3.51
N LEU A 14 -6.60 5.51 2.91
CA LEU A 14 -6.26 5.21 1.52
C LEU A 14 -6.94 6.21 0.56
N GLU A 15 -8.22 6.55 0.76
CA GLU A 15 -8.88 7.55 -0.10
C GLU A 15 -8.24 8.93 0.04
N LEU A 16 -7.85 9.33 1.25
CA LEU A 16 -7.13 10.57 1.47
C LEU A 16 -5.79 10.57 0.73
N GLN A 17 -5.04 9.47 0.82
CA GLN A 17 -3.75 9.34 0.16
C GLN A 17 -3.88 9.40 -1.37
N GLU A 18 -4.86 8.71 -1.96
CA GLU A 18 -5.19 8.78 -3.39
C GLU A 18 -5.49 10.22 -3.82
N ARG A 19 -6.26 10.97 -3.03
CA ARG A 19 -6.58 12.38 -3.31
C ARG A 19 -5.35 13.28 -3.22
N LEU A 20 -4.47 13.06 -2.24
CA LEU A 20 -3.21 13.81 -2.10
C LEU A 20 -2.25 13.51 -3.26
N ALA A 21 -2.14 12.24 -3.67
CA ALA A 21 -1.30 11.82 -4.79
C ALA A 21 -1.78 12.38 -6.14
N GLY A 22 -3.09 12.60 -6.27
CA GLY A 22 -3.73 13.21 -7.44
C GLY A 22 -3.71 14.74 -7.48
N ILE A 23 -3.06 15.43 -6.54
CA ILE A 23 -2.98 16.89 -6.55
C ILE A 23 -2.13 17.37 -7.74
N GLU A 24 -2.65 18.39 -8.42
CA GLU A 24 -1.94 19.15 -9.44
C GLU A 24 -1.82 20.62 -9.02
N ALA A 25 -0.71 21.25 -9.40
CA ALA A 25 -0.49 22.68 -9.18
C ALA A 25 0.00 23.36 -10.46
N TRP A 26 -0.57 24.51 -10.81
CA TRP A 26 -0.04 25.32 -11.92
C TRP A 26 1.34 25.87 -11.56
N ALA A 27 2.35 25.60 -12.39
CA ALA A 27 3.71 26.10 -12.22
C ALA A 27 4.03 27.13 -13.31
N PRO A 28 3.96 28.46 -13.01
CA PRO A 28 4.12 29.51 -14.03
C PRO A 28 5.43 29.44 -14.81
N ARG A 29 6.54 29.05 -14.14
CA ARG A 29 7.86 28.92 -14.78
C ARG A 29 7.96 27.74 -15.73
N ALA A 30 7.21 26.66 -15.47
CA ALA A 30 7.16 25.49 -16.34
C ALA A 30 6.08 25.60 -17.41
N GLY A 31 5.15 26.56 -17.29
CA GLY A 31 4.04 26.75 -18.21
C GLY A 31 3.05 25.58 -18.26
N ARG A 32 2.98 24.77 -17.19
CA ARG A 32 2.12 23.57 -17.10
C ARG A 32 1.69 23.28 -15.66
N ASN A 33 0.70 22.41 -15.50
CA ASN A 33 0.45 21.75 -14.22
C ASN A 33 1.61 20.79 -13.89
N VAL A 34 2.04 20.82 -12.64
CA VAL A 34 2.94 19.83 -12.04
C VAL A 34 2.14 18.90 -11.14
N THR A 35 2.51 17.63 -11.20
CA THR A 35 1.92 16.50 -10.46
C THR A 35 2.94 15.98 -9.44
N LEU A 36 2.54 15.07 -8.55
CA LEU A 36 3.46 14.46 -7.59
C LEU A 36 4.67 13.77 -8.29
N ARG A 37 4.43 13.02 -9.38
CA ARG A 37 5.51 12.34 -10.13
C ARG A 37 6.54 13.28 -10.76
N ASP A 38 6.20 14.56 -10.94
CA ASP A 38 7.15 15.53 -11.51
C ASP A 38 8.23 15.95 -10.51
N VAL A 39 8.00 15.75 -9.21
CA VAL A 39 8.83 16.29 -8.12
C VAL A 39 9.18 15.26 -7.05
N CYS A 40 8.55 14.09 -7.05
CA CYS A 40 8.74 13.09 -6.01
C CYS A 40 10.12 12.42 -6.09
N TYR A 41 10.56 11.90 -4.94
CA TYR A 41 11.68 10.97 -4.89
C TYR A 41 11.19 9.56 -5.28
N ALA A 42 11.82 8.95 -6.29
CA ALA A 42 11.54 7.61 -6.78
C ALA A 42 12.83 6.77 -6.76
N PRO A 43 13.00 5.83 -5.80
CA PRO A 43 14.27 5.14 -5.60
C PRO A 43 14.61 4.14 -6.73
N LEU A 44 13.60 3.50 -7.33
CA LEU A 44 13.81 2.44 -8.34
C LEU A 44 13.73 2.95 -9.78
N ASN A 45 12.89 3.95 -10.05
CA ASN A 45 12.70 4.52 -11.39
C ASN A 45 12.84 6.07 -11.38
N PRO A 46 14.07 6.59 -11.17
CA PRO A 46 14.29 8.02 -10.95
C PRO A 46 14.16 8.89 -12.22
N ALA A 47 14.31 8.32 -13.42
CA ALA A 47 14.37 9.09 -14.67
C ALA A 47 12.98 9.43 -15.23
N ALA A 48 12.02 8.53 -15.05
CA ALA A 48 10.66 8.68 -15.57
C ALA A 48 9.66 7.96 -14.66
N PRO A 49 9.47 8.43 -13.41
CA PRO A 49 8.62 7.77 -12.43
C PRO A 49 7.14 7.80 -12.86
N ALA A 50 6.48 6.65 -12.73
CA ALA A 50 5.04 6.58 -12.59
C ALA A 50 4.63 7.08 -11.18
N LEU A 51 3.34 7.31 -10.96
CA LEU A 51 2.85 7.74 -9.64
C LEU A 51 3.17 6.71 -8.54
N GLY A 52 3.06 5.42 -8.85
CA GLY A 52 3.41 4.33 -7.93
C GLY A 52 4.91 4.18 -7.67
N ASP A 53 5.78 4.83 -8.44
CA ASP A 53 7.23 4.83 -8.17
C ASP A 53 7.61 5.88 -7.10
N CYS A 54 6.70 6.80 -6.77
CA CYS A 54 6.94 7.81 -5.75
C CYS A 54 7.00 7.19 -4.35
N CYS A 55 8.04 7.53 -3.59
CA CYS A 55 8.20 7.06 -2.21
C CYS A 55 7.14 7.68 -1.28
N VAL A 56 6.10 6.91 -0.97
CA VAL A 56 5.03 7.26 -0.02
C VAL A 56 4.94 6.18 1.05
N ASN A 57 5.28 6.51 2.29
CA ASN A 57 5.28 5.57 3.41
C ASN A 57 3.98 5.66 4.20
N SER A 58 3.26 4.55 4.31
CA SER A 58 2.00 4.42 5.03
C SER A 58 1.74 2.94 5.35
N VAL A 59 0.93 2.66 6.37
CA VAL A 59 0.48 1.29 6.66
C VAL A 59 -0.28 0.66 5.47
N THR A 60 -0.89 1.48 4.62
CA THR A 60 -1.59 1.02 3.41
C THR A 60 -0.64 0.47 2.33
N GLN A 61 0.68 0.71 2.45
CA GLN A 61 1.67 0.15 1.52
C GLN A 61 1.85 -1.36 1.66
N TYR A 62 1.56 -1.95 2.82
CA TYR A 62 1.51 -3.41 2.93
C TYR A 62 0.44 -4.02 1.99
N PHE A 63 -0.58 -3.23 1.65
CA PHE A 63 -1.60 -3.61 0.68
C PHE A 63 -1.37 -2.97 -0.69
N GLN A 64 -0.16 -2.47 -0.96
CA GLN A 64 0.23 -1.76 -2.20
C GLN A 64 -0.75 -0.65 -2.58
N ASN A 65 -1.30 0.06 -1.59
CA ASN A 65 -2.36 1.06 -1.77
C ASN A 65 -3.57 0.55 -2.59
N ASN A 66 -3.84 -0.75 -2.55
CA ASN A 66 -4.90 -1.39 -3.32
C ASN A 66 -6.08 -1.75 -2.41
N ARG A 67 -7.23 -1.10 -2.65
CA ARG A 67 -8.47 -1.34 -1.91
C ARG A 67 -8.93 -2.80 -1.95
N SER A 68 -8.70 -3.49 -3.07
CA SER A 68 -9.06 -4.90 -3.24
C SER A 68 -8.18 -5.82 -2.41
N HIS A 69 -6.89 -5.50 -2.25
CA HIS A 69 -5.98 -6.25 -1.36
C HIS A 69 -6.41 -6.08 0.11
N LEU A 70 -6.75 -4.86 0.53
CA LEU A 70 -7.23 -4.58 1.89
C LEU A 70 -8.58 -5.26 2.21
N ALA A 71 -9.41 -5.52 1.19
CA ALA A 71 -10.71 -6.18 1.34
C ALA A 71 -10.65 -7.70 1.14
N LEU A 72 -9.47 -8.25 0.82
CA LEU A 72 -9.32 -9.65 0.48
C LEU A 72 -9.51 -10.54 1.73
N THR A 73 -10.19 -11.65 1.54
CA THR A 73 -10.35 -12.71 2.53
C THR A 73 -10.15 -14.06 1.85
N ALA A 74 -9.56 -15.02 2.55
CA ALA A 74 -9.41 -16.38 2.02
C ALA A 74 -9.67 -17.42 3.11
N LEU A 75 -10.08 -18.62 2.70
CA LEU A 75 -10.11 -19.77 3.59
C LEU A 75 -8.71 -20.39 3.64
N GLN A 76 -8.21 -20.62 4.85
CA GLN A 76 -6.93 -21.26 5.08
C GLN A 76 -7.11 -22.51 5.94
N ASP A 77 -6.56 -23.62 5.47
CA ASP A 77 -6.48 -24.85 6.24
C ASP A 77 -5.14 -24.91 6.98
N GLY A 78 -5.19 -24.74 8.31
CA GLY A 78 -4.03 -24.83 9.19
C GLY A 78 -3.76 -26.24 9.73
N GLY A 79 -4.32 -27.28 9.10
CA GLY A 79 -4.16 -28.68 9.48
C GLY A 79 -5.11 -29.14 10.59
N HIS A 80 -5.16 -28.42 11.72
CA HIS A 80 -6.10 -28.75 12.82
C HIS A 80 -7.36 -27.87 12.86
N LEU A 81 -7.31 -26.69 12.25
CA LEU A 81 -8.44 -25.76 12.17
C LEU A 81 -8.43 -25.06 10.81
N THR A 82 -9.59 -25.05 10.14
CA THR A 82 -9.84 -24.22 8.97
C THR A 82 -10.42 -22.88 9.43
N GLY A 83 -9.82 -21.77 9.00
CA GLY A 83 -10.23 -20.41 9.38
C GLY A 83 -10.30 -19.49 8.16
N THR A 84 -10.96 -18.34 8.34
CA THR A 84 -10.86 -17.24 7.35
C THR A 84 -9.70 -16.35 7.75
N VAL A 85 -8.79 -16.11 6.82
CA VAL A 85 -7.72 -15.11 6.94
C VAL A 85 -8.11 -13.84 6.22
N ASP A 86 -7.70 -12.70 6.77
CA ASP A 86 -8.01 -11.37 6.23
C ASP A 86 -6.84 -10.38 6.42
N TRP A 87 -7.13 -9.09 6.23
CA TRP A 87 -6.12 -8.02 6.34
C TRP A 87 -5.40 -7.97 7.68
N HIS A 88 -6.00 -8.45 8.78
CA HIS A 88 -5.36 -8.47 10.10
C HIS A 88 -4.15 -9.41 10.09
N ASP A 89 -4.32 -10.60 9.51
CA ASP A 89 -3.27 -11.63 9.43
C ASP A 89 -2.12 -11.16 8.55
N HIS A 90 -2.45 -10.60 7.39
CA HIS A 90 -1.47 -10.00 6.48
C HIS A 90 -0.68 -8.87 7.15
N LEU A 91 -1.37 -7.94 7.82
CA LEU A 91 -0.72 -6.82 8.51
C LEU A 91 0.21 -7.30 9.63
N ILE A 92 -0.22 -8.26 10.46
CA ILE A 92 0.61 -8.84 11.51
C ILE A 92 1.85 -9.50 10.89
N TYR A 93 1.68 -10.25 9.81
CA TYR A 93 2.79 -10.90 9.14
C TYR A 93 3.81 -9.87 8.64
N CYS A 94 3.38 -8.84 7.92
CA CYS A 94 4.28 -7.86 7.33
C CYS A 94 4.98 -6.96 8.34
N VAL A 95 4.34 -6.59 9.45
CA VAL A 95 5.01 -5.86 10.53
C VAL A 95 6.13 -6.69 11.17
N ASN A 96 5.98 -8.03 11.22
CA ASN A 96 7.00 -8.93 11.76
C ASN A 96 8.04 -9.39 10.72
N SER A 97 7.72 -9.30 9.42
CA SER A 97 8.57 -9.77 8.31
C SER A 97 8.45 -8.85 7.08
N PRO A 98 8.87 -7.58 7.19
CA PRO A 98 8.61 -6.55 6.18
C PRO A 98 9.32 -6.79 4.84
N LEU A 99 10.40 -7.57 4.85
CA LEU A 99 11.16 -7.94 3.65
C LEU A 99 10.54 -9.11 2.87
N SER A 100 9.37 -9.61 3.26
CA SER A 100 8.76 -10.75 2.60
C SER A 100 8.09 -10.37 1.29
N PHE A 101 8.43 -11.10 0.22
CA PHE A 101 7.78 -10.96 -1.09
C PHE A 101 6.39 -11.59 -1.15
N LYS A 102 6.04 -12.42 -0.16
CA LYS A 102 4.79 -13.17 -0.11
C LYS A 102 4.50 -13.58 1.33
N ASP A 103 3.32 -13.26 1.84
CA ASP A 103 2.90 -13.73 3.14
C ASP A 103 2.68 -15.25 3.18
N ILE A 104 2.59 -15.79 4.38
CA ILE A 104 2.39 -17.23 4.60
C ILE A 104 0.90 -17.60 4.65
N THR A 105 0.01 -16.65 4.36
CA THR A 105 -1.42 -16.88 4.41
C THR A 105 -1.94 -17.30 3.03
N ALA A 106 -3.19 -17.74 2.96
CA ALA A 106 -3.88 -18.00 1.71
C ALA A 106 -4.15 -16.73 0.88
N LEU A 107 -3.87 -15.54 1.41
CA LEU A 107 -3.95 -14.28 0.66
C LEU A 107 -2.77 -14.10 -0.30
N GLU A 108 -1.60 -14.67 0.02
CA GLU A 108 -0.42 -14.68 -0.84
C GLU A 108 0.08 -13.28 -1.26
N LEU A 109 -0.10 -12.27 -0.40
CA LEU A 109 0.22 -10.87 -0.69
C LEU A 109 1.68 -10.52 -0.34
N SER A 110 2.28 -9.59 -1.09
CA SER A 110 3.60 -9.04 -0.80
C SER A 110 3.57 -8.09 0.40
N CYS A 111 4.65 -8.02 1.18
CA CYS A 111 4.83 -6.99 2.20
C CYS A 111 5.56 -5.75 1.69
N MET A 112 6.01 -5.76 0.44
CA MET A 112 6.68 -4.61 -0.18
C MET A 112 5.66 -3.55 -0.57
N ALA A 113 6.03 -2.28 -0.42
CA ALA A 113 5.31 -1.14 -0.96
C ALA A 113 5.22 -1.22 -2.50
N GLU A 114 4.26 -0.51 -3.09
CA GLU A 114 4.10 -0.48 -4.55
C GLU A 114 5.34 0.09 -5.28
N TYR A 115 6.08 1.00 -4.64
CA TYR A 115 7.34 1.56 -5.17
C TYR A 115 8.54 0.61 -5.01
N GLY A 116 8.34 -0.59 -4.43
CA GLY A 116 9.34 -1.63 -4.29
C GLY A 116 10.27 -1.53 -3.07
N GLY A 117 9.93 -0.71 -2.08
CA GLY A 117 10.62 -0.67 -0.77
C GLY A 117 9.90 -1.51 0.31
N PRO A 118 10.62 -1.97 1.35
CA PRO A 118 10.04 -2.64 2.52
C PRO A 118 9.57 -1.67 3.60
#